data_AF-A0A1F4PMI2-F1
#
_entry.id   AF-A0A1F4PMI2-F1
#
_cell.length_a   1.000
_cell.length_b   1.000
_cell.length_c   1.000
_cell.angle_alpha   90.00
_cell.angle_beta   90.00
_cell.angle_gamma   90.00
#
_symmetry.space_group_name_H-M   'P 1'
#
loop_
_entity.id
_entity.type
_entity.pdbx_description
1 polymer ?
#
loop_
_entity_poly.entity_id
_entity_poly.type
_entity_poly.pdbx_seq_one_letter_code
_entity_poly.pdbx_strand_id
1 'polypeptide(L)'
;MKSPSIFRRLKKTLLYSGYRVILTDRFARRKGGMARGSKGYILPDDLAIFINKTIGVNDRVITLVHELLHEIYPEWQEQRVDRSSKRIFNHLTVPQLGFLQYFVMLPAEIKAMLKSNQLSPACW
;
A
#
# COMPACT_ATOMS: atom_id res chain seq x y z
N MET A 1 2.76 21.79 19.58
CA MET A 1 3.03 21.38 18.18
C MET A 1 2.10 20.24 17.79
N LYS A 2 1.21 20.42 16.80
CA LYS A 2 0.38 19.31 16.30
C LYS A 2 1.31 18.33 15.57
N SER A 3 1.38 17.08 16.03
CA SER A 3 2.14 16.03 15.34
C SER A 3 1.70 15.98 13.87
N PRO A 4 2.63 15.98 12.89
CA PRO A 4 2.25 15.88 11.49
C PRO A 4 1.44 14.60 11.29
N SER A 5 0.27 14.74 10.64
CA SER A 5 -0.63 13.62 10.30
C SER A 5 0.18 12.43 9.76
N ILE A 6 -0.10 11.22 10.24
CA ILE A 6 0.56 9.99 9.81
C ILE A 6 0.54 9.85 8.27
N PHE A 7 -0.54 10.29 7.62
CA PHE A 7 -0.62 10.32 6.16
C PHE A 7 0.45 11.20 5.52
N ARG A 8 0.79 12.35 6.12
CA ARG A 8 1.87 13.22 5.63
C ARG A 8 3.22 12.50 5.67
N ARG A 9 3.47 11.67 6.70
CA ARG A 9 4.69 10.86 6.80
C ARG A 9 4.69 9.79 5.71
N LEU A 10 3.62 9.00 5.59
CA LEU A 10 3.46 7.99 4.54
C LEU A 10 3.67 8.58 3.14
N LYS A 11 3.00 9.70 2.83
CA LYS A 11 3.16 10.42 1.57
C LYS A 11 4.60 10.88 1.34
N LYS A 12 5.26 11.43 2.37
CA LYS A 12 6.65 11.87 2.26
C LYS A 12 7.57 10.69 1.98
N THR A 13 7.43 9.58 2.72
CA THR A 13 8.20 8.37 2.49
C THR A 13 7.98 7.85 1.08
N LEU A 14 6.74 7.67 0.64
CA LEU A 14 6.42 7.12 -0.68
C LEU A 14 6.94 7.98 -1.86
N LEU A 15 6.96 9.31 -1.71
CA LEU A 15 7.38 10.22 -2.79
C LEU A 15 8.89 10.52 -2.80
N TYR A 16 9.56 10.49 -1.64
CA TYR A 16 10.92 11.03 -1.51
C TYR A 16 11.97 10.02 -1.05
N SER A 17 11.58 8.81 -0.66
CA SER A 17 12.54 7.74 -0.30
C SER A 17 13.22 7.10 -1.52
N GLY A 18 12.66 7.27 -2.71
CA GLY A 18 13.11 6.56 -3.92
C GLY A 18 12.53 5.14 -4.06
N TYR A 19 11.72 4.67 -3.09
CA TYR A 19 11.10 3.34 -3.16
C TYR A 19 10.19 3.20 -4.38
N ARG A 20 10.41 2.14 -5.16
CA ARG A 20 9.53 1.70 -6.25
C ARG A 20 8.54 0.67 -5.73
N VAL A 21 7.25 0.92 -5.91
CA VAL A 21 6.21 -0.07 -5.60
C VAL A 21 6.05 -1.04 -6.78
N ILE A 22 6.25 -2.33 -6.53
CA ILE A 22 6.24 -3.39 -7.54
C ILE A 22 5.17 -4.43 -7.20
N LEU A 23 4.20 -4.58 -8.10
CA LEU A 23 3.15 -5.59 -7.98
C LEU A 23 3.60 -6.92 -8.61
N THR A 24 3.60 -8.01 -7.84
CA THR A 24 4.10 -9.31 -8.31
C THR A 24 3.26 -10.49 -7.81
N ASP A 25 3.25 -11.59 -8.56
CA ASP A 25 2.67 -12.90 -8.18
C ASP A 25 3.73 -13.87 -7.64
N ARG A 26 5.01 -13.47 -7.63
CA ARG A 26 6.15 -14.35 -7.30
C ARG A 26 6.25 -14.75 -5.83
N PHE A 27 5.32 -14.32 -4.98
CA PHE A 27 5.21 -14.74 -3.58
C PHE A 27 5.02 -16.26 -3.43
N ALA A 28 4.38 -16.91 -4.41
CA ALA A 28 4.09 -18.35 -4.38
C ALA A 28 5.31 -19.26 -4.65
N ARG A 29 6.50 -18.72 -5.02
CA ARG A 29 7.62 -19.52 -5.56
C ARG A 29 8.86 -19.67 -4.69
N ARG A 30 8.96 -19.02 -3.51
CA ARG A 30 10.05 -19.34 -2.57
C ARG A 30 9.77 -20.68 -1.90
N LYS A 31 10.33 -21.76 -2.48
CA LYS A 31 10.49 -23.07 -1.82
C LYS A 31 11.23 -22.87 -0.51
N GLY A 32 10.51 -22.99 0.61
CA GLY A 32 11.06 -22.88 1.96
C GLY A 32 10.14 -22.10 2.90
N GLY A 33 9.14 -22.80 3.47
CA GLY A 33 8.49 -22.56 4.76
C GLY A 33 7.88 -21.19 5.14
N MET A 34 8.56 -20.07 4.92
CA MET A 34 8.23 -18.76 5.52
C MET A 34 7.46 -17.80 4.61
N ALA A 35 7.38 -18.06 3.29
CA ALA A 35 6.76 -17.13 2.34
C ALA A 35 5.25 -17.35 2.11
N ARG A 36 4.61 -18.34 2.75
CA ARG A 36 3.19 -18.68 2.50
C ARG A 36 2.18 -17.66 3.05
N GLY A 37 2.62 -16.65 3.79
CA GLY A 37 1.72 -15.67 4.42
C GLY A 37 2.02 -14.19 4.14
N SER A 38 3.17 -13.86 3.53
CA SER A 38 3.53 -12.45 3.33
C SER A 38 2.75 -11.85 2.15
N LYS A 39 1.99 -10.79 2.44
CA LYS A 39 1.23 -10.01 1.44
C LYS A 39 2.10 -8.96 0.74
N GLY A 40 3.24 -8.61 1.34
CA GLY A 40 4.26 -7.71 0.82
C GLY A 40 5.59 -7.89 1.54
N TYR A 41 6.62 -7.17 1.07
CA TYR A 41 7.89 -6.97 1.77
C TYR A 41 8.65 -5.78 1.17
N ILE A 42 9.49 -5.13 1.98
CA ILE A 42 10.46 -4.12 1.53
C ILE A 42 11.84 -4.75 1.28
N LEU A 43 12.51 -4.32 0.20
CA LEU A 43 13.94 -4.51 -0.02
C LEU A 43 14.60 -3.13 0.04
N PRO A 44 15.21 -2.77 1.19
CA PRO A 44 15.84 -1.46 1.37
C PRO A 44 16.97 -1.22 0.36
N ASP A 45 17.81 -2.24 0.13
CA ASP A 45 18.98 -2.13 -0.77
C ASP A 45 18.59 -1.85 -2.23
N ASP A 46 17.47 -2.43 -2.67
CA ASP A 46 16.96 -2.27 -4.03
C ASP A 46 15.99 -1.08 -4.17
N LEU A 47 15.73 -0.34 -3.08
CA LEU A 47 14.68 0.67 -2.99
C LEU A 47 13.37 0.16 -3.61
N ALA A 48 12.92 -1.03 -3.20
CA ALA A 48 11.71 -1.64 -3.74
C ALA A 48 10.75 -2.12 -2.66
N ILE A 49 9.46 -1.86 -2.86
CA ILE A 49 8.36 -2.39 -2.04
C ILE A 49 7.58 -3.37 -2.92
N PHE A 50 7.65 -4.66 -2.59
CA PHE A 50 6.92 -5.70 -3.32
C PHE A 50 5.57 -5.95 -2.67
N ILE A 51 4.51 -5.98 -3.47
CA ILE A 51 3.15 -6.24 -3.00
C ILE A 51 2.52 -7.33 -3.87
N ASN A 52 1.82 -8.26 -3.24
CA ASN A 52 1.15 -9.34 -3.96
C ASN A 52 0.03 -8.77 -4.83
N LYS A 53 0.12 -8.94 -6.15
CA LYS A 53 -0.90 -8.44 -7.09
C LYS A 53 -2.21 -9.24 -7.07
N THR A 54 -2.23 -10.44 -6.48
CA THR A 54 -3.41 -11.32 -6.48
C THR A 54 -4.41 -11.01 -5.37
N ILE A 55 -4.05 -10.18 -4.39
CA ILE A 55 -4.96 -9.76 -3.31
C ILE A 55 -5.76 -8.51 -3.75
N GLY A 56 -6.86 -8.22 -3.07
CA GLY A 56 -7.72 -7.08 -3.40
C GLY A 56 -7.00 -5.74 -3.28
N VAL A 57 -7.44 -4.71 -4.01
CA VAL A 57 -6.82 -3.36 -3.99
C VAL A 57 -6.73 -2.82 -2.57
N ASN A 58 -7.77 -2.98 -1.76
CA ASN A 58 -7.78 -2.53 -0.37
C ASN A 58 -6.74 -3.26 0.50
N ASP A 59 -6.61 -4.59 0.34
CA ASP A 59 -5.56 -5.36 1.01
C ASP A 59 -4.17 -4.87 0.59
N ARG A 60 -3.96 -4.56 -0.70
CA ARG A 60 -2.69 -4.01 -1.19
C ARG A 60 -2.38 -2.65 -0.59
N VAL A 61 -3.39 -1.78 -0.38
CA VAL A 61 -3.19 -0.50 0.32
C VAL A 61 -2.77 -0.74 1.76
N ILE A 62 -3.43 -1.66 2.47
CA ILE A 62 -3.07 -2.01 3.86
C ILE A 62 -1.63 -2.53 3.91
N THR A 63 -1.25 -3.42 2.98
CA THR A 63 0.12 -3.92 2.85
C THR A 63 1.11 -2.79 2.56
N LEU A 64 0.82 -1.87 1.62
CA LEU A 64 1.69 -0.73 1.36
C LEU A 64 1.90 0.11 2.62
N VAL A 65 0.83 0.39 3.37
CA VAL A 65 0.94 1.13 4.64
C VAL A 65 1.76 0.35 5.66
N HIS A 66 1.60 -0.97 5.74
CA HIS A 66 2.37 -1.85 6.63
C HIS A 66 3.88 -1.74 6.33
N GLU A 67 4.30 -1.90 5.07
CA GLU A 67 5.72 -1.80 4.69
C GLU A 67 6.29 -0.39 4.95
N LEU A 68 5.52 0.66 4.64
CA LEU A 68 5.94 2.03 4.91
C LEU A 68 6.07 2.33 6.41
N LEU A 69 5.30 1.66 7.27
CA LEU A 69 5.44 1.81 8.71
C LEU A 69 6.72 1.15 9.24
N HIS A 70 7.15 0.03 8.68
CA HIS A 70 8.46 -0.55 9.00
C HIS A 70 9.61 0.40 8.65
N GLU A 71 9.49 1.13 7.53
CA GLU A 71 10.46 2.15 7.15
C GLU A 71 10.42 3.38 8.09
N ILE A 72 9.22 3.86 8.45
CA ILE A 72 9.08 5.07 9.29
C ILE A 72 9.40 4.80 10.76
N TYR A 73 9.10 3.59 11.24
CA TYR A 73 9.26 3.17 12.64
C TYR A 73 9.92 1.78 12.72
N PRO A 74 11.23 1.68 12.44
CA PRO A 74 11.96 0.40 12.42
C PRO A 74 11.91 -0.37 13.75
N GLU A 75 11.70 0.35 14.86
CA GLU A 75 11.61 -0.22 16.20
C GLU A 75 10.23 -0.82 16.54
N TRP A 76 9.22 -0.64 15.68
CA TRP A 76 7.89 -1.19 15.94
C TRP A 76 7.83 -2.69 15.65
N GLN A 77 7.31 -3.44 16.61
CA GLN A 77 7.04 -4.86 16.44
C GLN A 77 5.92 -5.11 15.43
N GLU A 78 5.99 -6.26 14.75
CA GLU A 78 5.04 -6.72 13.73
C GLU A 78 3.57 -6.51 14.13
N GLN A 79 3.18 -6.96 15.32
CA GLN A 79 1.81 -6.86 15.82
C GLN A 79 1.34 -5.41 15.97
N ARG A 80 2.24 -4.47 16.26
CA ARG A 80 1.93 -3.04 16.34
C ARG A 80 1.77 -2.45 14.95
N VAL A 81 2.64 -2.82 14.01
CA VAL A 81 2.55 -2.38 12.60
C VAL A 81 1.24 -2.85 11.98
N ASP A 82 0.88 -4.11 12.17
CA ASP A 82 -0.38 -4.70 11.67
C ASP A 82 -1.65 -4.02 12.17
N ARG A 83 -1.71 -3.73 13.47
CA ARG A 83 -2.86 -3.01 14.05
C ARG A 83 -2.90 -1.57 13.54
N SER A 84 -1.74 -0.94 13.43
CA SER A 84 -1.62 0.45 13.01
C SER A 84 -1.97 0.63 11.53
N SER A 85 -1.52 -0.27 10.65
CA SER A 85 -1.81 -0.21 9.20
C SER A 85 -3.31 -0.32 8.92
N LYS A 86 -4.00 -1.27 9.54
CA LYS A 86 -5.46 -1.41 9.48
C LYS A 86 -6.18 -0.18 10.03
N ARG A 87 -5.74 0.32 11.19
CA ARG A 87 -6.32 1.53 11.78
C ARG A 87 -6.17 2.73 10.86
N ILE A 88 -4.97 2.96 10.30
CA ILE A 88 -4.71 4.05 9.37
C ILE A 88 -5.61 3.93 8.15
N PHE A 89 -5.67 2.74 7.53
CA PHE A 89 -6.52 2.48 6.38
C PHE A 89 -7.99 2.87 6.64
N ASN A 90 -8.55 2.45 7.77
CA ASN A 90 -9.94 2.75 8.14
C ASN A 90 -10.21 4.25 8.38
N HIS A 91 -9.17 5.07 8.58
CA HIS A 91 -9.28 6.51 8.82
C HIS A 91 -8.78 7.35 7.64
N LEU A 92 -8.44 6.73 6.50
CA LEU A 92 -8.09 7.47 5.29
C LEU A 92 -9.34 8.17 4.75
N THR A 93 -9.19 9.46 4.44
CA THR A 93 -10.19 10.16 3.61
C THR A 93 -10.16 9.62 2.18
N VAL A 94 -11.24 9.81 1.42
CA VAL A 94 -11.34 9.37 0.02
C VAL A 94 -10.14 9.84 -0.84
N PRO A 95 -9.69 11.12 -0.79
CA PRO A 95 -8.51 11.53 -1.55
C PRO A 95 -7.20 10.86 -1.12
N GLN A 96 -7.04 10.58 0.18
CA GLN A 96 -5.85 9.91 0.71
C GLN A 96 -5.81 8.44 0.30
N LEU A 97 -6.97 7.77 0.32
CA LEU A 97 -7.12 6.43 -0.18
C LEU A 97 -6.80 6.36 -1.68
N GLY A 98 -7.38 7.26 -2.49
CA GLY A 98 -7.10 7.34 -3.93
C GLY A 98 -5.61 7.56 -4.24
N PHE A 99 -4.93 8.40 -3.46
CA PHE A 99 -3.49 8.60 -3.58
C PHE A 99 -2.70 7.31 -3.36
N LEU A 100 -3.01 6.52 -2.34
CA LEU A 100 -2.31 5.25 -2.08
C LEU A 100 -2.70 4.17 -3.09
N GLN A 101 -3.98 4.10 -3.48
CA GLN A 101 -4.49 3.17 -4.49
C GLN A 101 -3.75 3.30 -5.82
N TYR A 102 -3.41 4.53 -6.24
CA TYR A 102 -2.64 4.77 -7.46
C TYR A 102 -1.34 3.94 -7.54
N PHE A 103 -0.64 3.75 -6.42
CA PHE A 103 0.63 3.00 -6.38
C PHE A 103 0.44 1.49 -6.40
N VAL A 104 -0.75 0.99 -6.10
CA VAL A 104 -1.02 -0.44 -5.93
C VAL A 104 -2.07 -1.00 -6.87
N MET A 105 -2.66 -0.18 -7.73
CA MET A 105 -3.59 -0.61 -8.76
C MET A 105 -2.88 -1.07 -10.03
N LEU A 106 -3.41 -2.12 -10.63
CA LEU A 106 -3.03 -2.57 -11.98
C LEU A 106 -3.63 -1.64 -13.03
N PRO A 107 -3.01 -1.50 -14.22
CA PRO A 107 -3.57 -0.69 -15.30
C PRO A 107 -5.02 -1.05 -15.66
N ALA A 108 -5.38 -2.34 -15.59
CA ALA A 108 -6.75 -2.80 -15.85
C ALA A 108 -7.75 -2.29 -14.80
N GLU A 109 -7.36 -2.21 -13.54
CA GLU A 109 -8.19 -1.73 -12.43
C GLU A 109 -8.38 -0.21 -12.52
N ILE A 110 -7.33 0.51 -12.90
CA ILE A 110 -7.42 1.96 -13.16
C ILE A 110 -8.39 2.22 -14.30
N LYS A 111 -8.26 1.47 -15.41
CA LYS A 111 -9.18 1.57 -16.56
C LYS A 111 -10.62 1.24 -16.16
N ALA A 112 -10.84 0.20 -15.35
CA ALA A 112 -12.17 -0.16 -14.88
C ALA A 112 -12.78 0.94 -14.00
N MET A 113 -12.01 1.50 -13.06
CA MET A 113 -12.44 2.60 -12.20
C MET A 113 -12.78 3.86 -12.99
N LEU A 114 -11.96 4.21 -13.99
CA LEU A 114 -12.24 5.36 -14.85
C LEU A 114 -13.51 5.13 -15.70
N LYS A 115 -13.73 3.91 -16.19
CA LYS A 115 -14.96 3.56 -16.91
C LYS A 115 -16.20 3.61 -16.03
N SER A 116 -16.15 3.09 -14.80
CA SER A 116 -17.29 3.16 -13.87
C SER A 116 -17.63 4.61 -13.52
N ASN A 117 -16.64 5.48 -13.39
CA ASN A 117 -16.85 6.91 -13.13
C ASN A 117 -17.32 7.68 -14.36
N GLN A 118 -16.99 7.23 -15.58
CA GLN A 118 -17.56 7.76 -16.83
C GLN A 118 -19.01 7.31 -17.04
N LEU A 119 -19.41 6.18 -16.44
CA LEU A 119 -20.79 5.68 -16.39
C LEU A 119 -21.62 6.30 -15.25
N SER A 120 -21.17 7.43 -14.68
CA SER A 120 -22.06 8.40 -14.02
C SER A 120 -22.45 9.49 -15.03
N PRO A 121 -23.38 9.22 -15.97
CA PRO A 121 -24.01 10.31 -16.69
C PRO A 121 -24.96 11.01 -15.71
N ALA A 122 -24.80 12.33 -15.63
CA ALA A 122 -25.74 13.28 -15.07
C ALA A 122 -26.00 13.23 -13.55
N CYS A 123 -25.36 14.16 -12.84
CA CYS A 123 -26.15 15.00 -11.94
C CYS A 123 -27.08 15.83 -12.82
N TRP A 124 -28.35 15.43 -12.91
CA TRP A 124 -29.47 16.34 -13.17
C TRP A 124 -29.82 17.06 -11.87
#